data_AF-A0A8J5KBN7-F1
#
_entry.id   AF-A0A8J5KBN7-F1
#
_cell.length_a   1.000
_cell.length_b   1.000
_cell.length_c   1.000
_cell.angle_alpha   90.00
_cell.angle_beta   90.00
_cell.angle_gamma   90.00
#
_symmetry.space_group_name_H-M   'P 1'
#
loop_
_entity.id
_entity.type
_entity.pdbx_description
1 polymer ?
#
loop_
_entity_poly.entity_id
_entity_poly.type
_entity_poly.pdbx_seq_one_letter_code
_entity_poly.pdbx_strand_id
1 'polypeptide(L)'
;MRSVAKDMIRDGKRLASKSSCPLMYEWNGERYWGAAHGLAGIMHALMDVNLNEDDLQYVKGTLNYMINNRFISGNYPSTEGFNADCLVHWCHGAPGVALTLTKAAQVLQDHKFLQAAEEAADVVWERGLLKRVGICHGMSGNVYVFLSLYRLTGNMKYLGRAKAFVCFLLDLADNLIAEGMMHGGDHPYSLFEGQAGMAYLFLDMINLSQARFPAYEL
;
A
#
# COMPACT_ATOMS: atom_id res chain seq x y z
N MET A 1 8.55 16.37 -26.66
CA MET A 1 7.85 15.12 -26.24
C MET A 1 7.26 15.38 -24.85
N ARG A 2 5.93 15.27 -24.64
CA ARG A 2 5.35 15.39 -23.29
C ARG A 2 5.68 14.11 -22.53
N SER A 3 6.15 14.23 -21.29
CA SER A 3 6.38 13.06 -20.43
C SER A 3 5.04 12.52 -19.92
N VAL A 4 4.96 11.20 -19.74
CA VAL A 4 3.77 10.50 -19.21
C VAL A 4 3.28 11.13 -17.91
N ALA A 5 4.20 11.53 -17.02
CA ALA A 5 3.86 12.22 -15.77
C ALA A 5 3.07 13.53 -15.98
N LYS A 6 3.41 14.33 -17.00
CA LYS A 6 2.67 15.57 -17.29
C LYS A 6 1.24 15.29 -17.75
N ASP A 7 1.04 14.21 -18.52
CA ASP A 7 -0.29 13.81 -18.94
C ASP A 7 -1.10 13.26 -17.76
N MET A 8 -0.49 12.45 -16.89
CA MET A 8 -1.11 11.97 -15.65
C MET A 8 -1.58 13.12 -14.74
N ILE A 9 -0.75 14.13 -14.52
CA ILE A 9 -1.10 15.28 -13.69
C ILE A 9 -2.22 16.10 -14.35
N ARG A 10 -2.13 16.38 -15.65
CA ARG A 10 -3.16 17.14 -16.39
C ARG A 10 -4.51 16.44 -16.29
N ASP A 11 -4.55 15.14 -16.57
CA ASP A 11 -5.80 14.38 -16.59
C ASP A 11 -6.37 14.23 -15.18
N GLY A 12 -5.50 14.09 -14.17
CA GLY A 12 -5.86 14.11 -12.76
C GLY A 12 -6.53 15.42 -12.32
N LYS A 13 -5.94 16.57 -12.70
CA LYS A 13 -6.51 17.91 -12.44
C LYS A 13 -7.87 18.09 -13.13
N ARG A 14 -8.00 17.61 -14.37
CA ARG A 14 -9.25 17.71 -15.14
C ARG A 14 -10.41 17.01 -14.44
N LEU A 15 -10.19 15.77 -13.98
CA LEU A 15 -11.24 15.01 -13.28
C LEU A 15 -11.49 15.54 -11.86
N ALA A 16 -10.46 16.06 -11.19
CA ALA A 16 -10.54 16.68 -9.87
C ALA A 16 -11.37 17.97 -9.82
N SER A 17 -11.64 18.64 -10.95
CA SER A 17 -12.40 19.91 -10.99
C SER A 17 -13.77 19.88 -10.29
N LYS A 18 -14.31 18.70 -10.00
CA LYS A 18 -15.59 18.47 -9.29
C LYS A 18 -15.42 17.83 -7.90
N SER A 19 -14.19 17.73 -7.39
CA SER A 19 -13.85 17.07 -6.12
C SER A 19 -13.02 18.01 -5.24
N SER A 20 -13.03 17.78 -3.93
CA SER A 20 -12.11 18.42 -2.99
C SER A 20 -10.68 17.84 -3.04
N CYS A 21 -10.49 16.72 -3.74
CA CYS A 21 -9.18 16.12 -3.96
C CYS A 21 -8.44 16.80 -5.13
N PRO A 22 -7.18 17.24 -4.98
CA PRO A 22 -6.45 17.97 -6.05
C PRO A 22 -6.18 17.16 -7.33
N LEU A 23 -5.98 15.85 -7.21
CA LEU A 23 -5.88 14.93 -8.34
C LEU A 23 -6.87 13.80 -8.14
N MET A 24 -7.63 13.48 -9.18
CA MET A 24 -8.60 12.39 -9.14
C MET A 24 -8.50 11.54 -10.40
N TYR A 25 -8.70 10.24 -10.27
CA TYR A 25 -8.59 9.29 -11.36
C TYR A 25 -9.74 8.28 -11.28
N GLU A 26 -10.01 7.63 -12.41
CA GLU A 26 -11.10 6.66 -12.53
C GLU A 26 -10.60 5.44 -13.29
N TRP A 27 -11.01 4.26 -12.84
CA TRP A 27 -10.81 3.00 -13.54
C TRP A 27 -12.11 2.21 -13.48
N ASN A 28 -12.59 1.74 -14.65
CA ASN A 28 -13.88 1.05 -14.78
C ASN A 28 -15.07 1.79 -14.13
N GLY A 29 -15.14 3.12 -14.27
CA GLY A 29 -16.23 3.93 -13.72
C GLY A 29 -16.08 4.29 -12.23
N GLU A 30 -15.04 3.78 -11.57
CA GLU A 30 -14.85 3.89 -10.13
C GLU A 30 -13.60 4.68 -9.76
N ARG A 31 -13.69 5.49 -8.71
CA ARG A 31 -12.61 6.36 -8.22
C ARG A 31 -11.85 5.69 -7.08
N TYR A 32 -10.92 4.81 -7.42
CA TYR A 32 -10.17 4.01 -6.44
C TYR A 32 -9.13 4.82 -5.67
N TRP A 33 -8.90 4.41 -4.42
CA TRP A 33 -7.87 4.99 -3.54
C TRP A 33 -6.63 4.11 -3.38
N GLY A 34 -6.79 2.80 -3.49
CA GLY A 34 -5.73 1.83 -3.18
C GLY A 34 -4.55 1.81 -4.16
N ALA A 35 -3.55 0.98 -3.86
CA ALA A 35 -2.29 1.00 -4.60
C ALA A 35 -2.37 0.38 -6.00
N ALA A 36 -3.27 -0.59 -6.22
CA ALA A 36 -3.35 -1.30 -7.49
C ALA A 36 -3.99 -0.47 -8.62
N HIS A 37 -5.08 0.24 -8.31
CA HIS A 37 -5.92 0.91 -9.32
C HIS A 37 -6.26 2.37 -8.98
N GLY A 38 -5.71 2.90 -7.89
CA GLY A 38 -6.17 4.14 -7.29
C GLY A 38 -5.12 5.19 -7.02
N LEU A 39 -5.54 6.21 -6.28
CA LEU A 39 -4.73 7.38 -5.91
C LEU A 39 -3.38 6.99 -5.32
N ALA A 40 -3.33 6.05 -4.38
CA ALA A 40 -2.08 5.62 -3.75
C ALA A 40 -1.04 5.13 -4.76
N GLY A 41 -1.43 4.31 -5.73
CA GLY A 41 -0.53 3.82 -6.77
C GLY A 41 -0.01 4.93 -7.68
N ILE A 42 -0.91 5.83 -8.08
CA ILE A 42 -0.57 6.95 -8.95
C ILE A 42 0.36 7.93 -8.25
N MET A 43 0.07 8.29 -6.98
CA MET A 43 0.94 9.17 -6.19
C MET A 43 2.30 8.52 -5.96
N HIS A 44 2.34 7.21 -5.68
CA HIS A 44 3.59 6.47 -5.52
C HIS A 44 4.49 6.58 -6.75
N ALA A 45 3.93 6.34 -7.94
CA ALA A 45 4.68 6.42 -9.20
C ALA A 45 5.09 7.87 -9.56
N LEU A 46 4.22 8.85 -9.28
CA LEU A 46 4.54 10.27 -9.52
C LEU A 46 5.69 10.76 -8.63
N MET A 47 5.90 10.17 -7.46
CA MET A 47 7.04 10.48 -6.59
C MET A 47 8.37 9.83 -7.03
N ASP A 48 8.38 8.93 -8.03
CA ASP A 48 9.62 8.38 -8.61
C ASP A 48 10.24 9.25 -9.70
N VAL A 49 9.51 10.26 -10.17
CA VAL A 49 9.93 11.12 -11.27
C VAL A 49 10.21 12.52 -10.77
N ASN A 50 11.08 13.23 -11.46
CA ASN A 50 11.39 14.62 -11.10
C ASN A 50 10.21 15.54 -11.52
N LEU A 51 9.39 15.91 -10.55
CA LEU A 51 8.29 16.86 -10.71
C LEU A 51 8.77 18.29 -10.40
N ASN A 52 8.14 19.29 -11.02
CA ASN A 52 8.30 20.67 -10.57
C ASN A 52 7.55 20.89 -9.24
N GLU A 53 7.85 21.98 -8.55
CA GLU A 53 7.26 22.30 -7.25
C GLU A 53 5.72 22.35 -7.29
N ASP A 54 5.14 22.94 -8.33
CA ASP A 54 3.68 23.04 -8.48
C ASP A 54 3.04 21.65 -8.55
N ASP A 55 3.52 20.78 -9.43
CA ASP A 55 3.01 19.42 -9.61
C ASP A 55 3.22 18.56 -8.34
N LEU A 56 4.31 18.80 -7.61
CA LEU A 56 4.55 18.17 -6.31
C LEU A 56 3.52 18.60 -5.25
N GLN A 57 3.05 19.86 -5.27
CA GLN A 57 1.97 20.30 -4.38
C GLN A 57 0.65 19.58 -4.66
N TYR A 58 0.36 19.23 -5.91
CA TYR A 58 -0.83 18.43 -6.23
C TYR A 58 -0.74 17.00 -5.70
N VAL A 59 0.44 16.38 -5.77
CA VAL A 59 0.71 15.08 -5.15
C VAL A 59 0.55 15.17 -3.64
N LYS A 60 1.20 16.15 -3.01
CA LYS A 60 1.13 16.40 -1.56
C LYS A 60 -0.32 16.64 -1.11
N GLY A 61 -1.07 17.45 -1.85
CA GLY A 61 -2.46 17.76 -1.55
C GLY A 61 -3.38 16.55 -1.67
N THR A 62 -3.13 15.67 -2.64
CA THR A 62 -3.88 14.40 -2.83
C THR A 62 -3.64 13.42 -1.69
N LEU A 63 -2.38 13.25 -1.26
CA LEU A 63 -2.07 12.42 -0.10
C LEU A 63 -2.70 12.97 1.20
N ASN A 64 -2.67 14.30 1.38
CA ASN A 64 -3.35 14.95 2.50
C ASN A 64 -4.86 14.75 2.47
N TYR A 65 -5.47 14.83 1.28
CA TYR A 65 -6.88 14.52 1.11
C TYR A 65 -7.19 13.10 1.59
N MET A 66 -6.40 12.11 1.18
CA MET A 66 -6.59 10.72 1.62
C MET A 66 -6.46 10.57 3.14
N ILE A 67 -5.44 11.18 3.75
CA ILE A 67 -5.22 11.14 5.22
C ILE A 67 -6.42 11.73 5.96
N ASN A 68 -6.92 12.88 5.52
CA ASN A 68 -7.98 13.61 6.21
C ASN A 68 -9.36 12.95 6.06
N ASN A 69 -9.54 12.04 5.08
CA ASN A 69 -10.82 11.42 4.74
C ASN A 69 -10.82 9.89 4.88
N ARG A 70 -9.86 9.33 5.62
CA ARG A 70 -9.83 7.91 6.01
C ARG A 70 -10.93 7.59 7.03
N PHE A 71 -11.21 6.30 7.25
CA PHE A 71 -12.18 5.87 8.26
C PHE A 71 -11.75 6.21 9.68
N ILE A 72 -12.70 6.22 10.61
CA ILE A 72 -12.44 6.43 12.06
C ILE A 72 -11.45 5.38 12.59
N SER A 73 -11.46 4.16 12.05
CA SER A 73 -10.49 3.11 12.40
C SER A 73 -9.05 3.41 11.98
N GLY A 74 -8.82 4.44 11.16
CA GLY A 74 -7.55 4.70 10.49
C GLY A 74 -7.37 3.99 9.14
N ASN A 75 -8.25 3.05 8.78
CA ASN A 75 -8.19 2.37 7.49
C ASN A 75 -8.68 3.30 6.35
N TYR A 76 -8.37 2.94 5.11
CA TYR A 76 -8.69 3.75 3.93
C TYR A 76 -9.82 3.11 3.09
N PRO A 77 -10.72 3.92 2.51
CA PRO A 77 -11.76 3.43 1.62
C PRO A 77 -11.14 2.80 0.35
N SER A 78 -11.86 1.87 -0.26
CA SER A 78 -11.45 1.30 -1.56
C SER A 78 -11.67 2.29 -2.70
N THR A 79 -12.81 2.98 -2.68
CA THR A 79 -13.29 3.94 -3.70
C THR A 79 -14.01 5.12 -3.04
N GLU A 80 -14.14 6.24 -3.76
CA GLU A 80 -14.94 7.39 -3.33
C GLU A 80 -16.37 6.97 -2.95
N GLY A 81 -16.84 7.40 -1.78
CA GLY A 81 -18.21 7.12 -1.30
C GLY A 81 -18.46 5.70 -0.79
N PHE A 82 -17.47 4.81 -0.84
CA PHE A 82 -17.57 3.48 -0.28
C PHE A 82 -17.34 3.50 1.24
N ASN A 83 -18.39 3.17 1.99
CA ASN A 83 -18.40 3.32 3.45
C ASN A 83 -18.13 2.02 4.22
N ALA A 84 -17.84 0.90 3.54
CA ALA A 84 -17.55 -0.35 4.23
C ALA A 84 -16.05 -0.46 4.55
N ASP A 85 -15.74 -0.32 5.84
CA ASP A 85 -14.39 -0.46 6.37
C ASP A 85 -14.01 -1.93 6.58
N CYS A 86 -13.71 -2.65 5.50
CA CYS A 86 -13.43 -4.08 5.56
C CYS A 86 -12.12 -4.53 4.89
N LEU A 87 -11.64 -3.81 3.88
CA LEU A 87 -10.47 -4.23 3.10
C LEU A 87 -9.17 -3.69 3.72
N VAL A 88 -8.25 -4.59 4.05
CA VAL A 88 -6.92 -4.28 4.59
C VAL A 88 -5.88 -4.98 3.72
N HIS A 89 -5.85 -4.58 2.44
CA HIS A 89 -5.06 -5.20 1.38
C HIS A 89 -4.10 -4.19 0.73
N TRP A 90 -3.07 -4.66 0.02
CA TRP A 90 -2.26 -3.77 -0.81
C TRP A 90 -3.11 -3.12 -1.91
N CYS A 91 -3.94 -3.91 -2.60
CA CYS A 91 -4.79 -3.38 -3.67
C CYS A 91 -5.82 -2.35 -3.17
N HIS A 92 -6.38 -2.54 -1.97
CA HIS A 92 -7.40 -1.67 -1.36
C HIS A 92 -7.27 -1.63 0.17
N GLY A 93 -7.10 -0.43 0.73
CA GLY A 93 -7.02 -0.19 2.16
C GLY A 93 -5.65 0.23 2.66
N ALA A 94 -5.47 0.15 3.99
CA ALA A 94 -4.30 0.66 4.69
C ALA A 94 -2.94 0.14 4.16
N PRO A 95 -2.75 -1.14 3.80
CA PRO A 95 -1.42 -1.61 3.39
C PRO A 95 -0.85 -0.88 2.17
N GLY A 96 -1.63 -0.74 1.10
CA GLY A 96 -1.18 -0.04 -0.10
C GLY A 96 -0.89 1.44 0.17
N VAL A 97 -1.78 2.09 0.93
CA VAL A 97 -1.63 3.51 1.30
C VAL A 97 -0.43 3.73 2.22
N ALA A 98 -0.18 2.83 3.19
CA ALA A 98 0.95 2.93 4.11
C ALA A 98 2.30 2.89 3.36
N LEU A 99 2.43 2.03 2.35
CA LEU A 99 3.63 1.99 1.50
C LEU A 99 3.81 3.32 0.73
N THR A 100 2.72 3.88 0.18
CA THR A 100 2.77 5.19 -0.47
C THR A 100 3.16 6.30 0.50
N LEU A 101 2.59 6.31 1.71
CA LEU A 101 2.87 7.34 2.72
C LEU A 101 4.30 7.22 3.27
N THR A 102 4.84 6.01 3.39
CA THR A 102 6.24 5.78 3.77
C THR A 102 7.17 6.39 2.73
N LYS A 103 6.89 6.20 1.43
CA LYS A 103 7.61 6.87 0.35
C LYS A 103 7.45 8.38 0.39
N ALA A 104 6.23 8.88 0.64
CA ALA A 104 5.98 10.31 0.77
C ALA A 104 6.77 10.93 1.91
N ALA A 105 6.91 10.24 3.04
CA ALA A 105 7.76 10.69 4.15
C ALA A 105 9.23 10.81 3.74
N GLN A 106 9.73 9.86 2.93
CA GLN A 106 11.10 9.89 2.43
C GLN A 106 11.34 11.02 1.40
N VAL A 107 10.43 11.18 0.44
CA VAL A 107 10.59 12.12 -0.69
C VAL A 107 10.25 13.55 -0.30
N LEU A 108 9.16 13.74 0.45
CA LEU A 108 8.64 15.07 0.80
C LEU A 108 9.19 15.59 2.14
N GLN A 109 9.87 14.73 2.91
CA GLN A 109 10.48 15.05 4.21
C GLN A 109 9.52 15.76 5.19
N ASP A 110 8.24 15.40 5.13
CA ASP A 110 7.18 15.95 5.98
C ASP A 110 6.74 14.90 7.01
N HIS A 111 6.91 15.21 8.29
CA HIS A 111 6.63 14.31 9.39
C HIS A 111 5.17 13.83 9.40
N LYS A 112 4.24 14.62 8.86
CA LYS A 112 2.83 14.22 8.76
C LYS A 112 2.64 12.92 7.98
N PHE A 113 3.41 12.71 6.91
CA PHE A 113 3.33 11.48 6.12
C PHE A 113 3.88 10.27 6.85
N LEU A 114 4.96 10.46 7.63
CA LEU A 114 5.49 9.39 8.48
C LEU A 114 4.44 9.00 9.53
N GLN A 115 3.89 9.96 10.27
CA GLN A 115 2.87 9.70 11.28
C GLN A 115 1.66 8.95 10.68
N ALA A 116 1.16 9.41 9.53
CA ALA A 116 0.04 8.74 8.87
C ALA A 116 0.38 7.33 8.37
N ALA A 117 1.62 7.08 7.94
CA ALA A 117 2.09 5.73 7.57
C ALA A 117 2.16 4.81 8.80
N GLU A 118 2.62 5.32 9.95
CA GLU A 118 2.67 4.57 11.20
C GLU A 118 1.27 4.21 11.71
N GLU A 119 0.33 5.16 11.65
CA GLU A 119 -1.10 4.93 11.97
C GLU A 119 -1.72 3.88 11.05
N ALA A 120 -1.46 3.96 9.73
CA ALA A 120 -1.91 2.95 8.78
C ALA A 120 -1.29 1.58 9.08
N ALA A 121 -0.03 1.52 9.53
CA ALA A 121 0.60 0.28 9.94
C ALA A 121 0.03 -0.30 11.24
N ASP A 122 -0.50 0.53 12.15
CA ASP A 122 -1.23 0.05 13.32
C ASP A 122 -2.54 -0.65 12.90
N VAL A 123 -3.25 -0.15 11.87
CA VAL A 123 -4.39 -0.86 11.25
C VAL A 123 -3.97 -2.22 10.70
N VAL A 124 -2.84 -2.29 9.99
CA VAL A 124 -2.32 -3.55 9.45
C VAL A 124 -1.91 -4.51 10.57
N TRP A 125 -1.39 -4.00 11.68
CA TRP A 125 -1.07 -4.83 12.84
C TRP A 125 -2.32 -5.46 13.47
N GLU A 126 -3.38 -4.68 13.62
CA GLU A 126 -4.61 -5.14 14.28
C GLU A 126 -5.49 -6.02 13.38
N ARG A 127 -5.50 -5.77 12.06
CA ARG A 127 -6.47 -6.33 11.12
C ARG A 127 -5.84 -7.01 9.90
N GLY A 128 -4.52 -7.01 9.78
CA GLY A 128 -3.79 -7.47 8.59
C GLY A 128 -3.40 -8.94 8.57
N LEU A 129 -3.69 -9.73 9.61
CA LEU A 129 -3.61 -11.21 9.56
C LEU A 129 -4.77 -11.77 8.74
N LEU A 130 -4.67 -11.63 7.42
CA LEU A 130 -5.70 -12.04 6.49
C LEU A 130 -5.76 -13.56 6.35
N LYS A 131 -6.95 -14.10 6.08
CA LYS A 131 -7.13 -15.52 5.71
C LYS A 131 -6.77 -15.79 4.24
N ARG A 132 -5.68 -15.17 3.76
CA ARG A 132 -5.16 -15.31 2.38
C ARG A 132 -3.64 -15.18 2.40
N VAL A 133 -2.95 -15.98 1.58
CA VAL A 133 -1.48 -16.09 1.63
C VAL A 133 -0.76 -15.01 0.81
N GLY A 134 -1.31 -14.60 -0.34
CA GLY A 134 -0.59 -13.85 -1.38
C GLY A 134 -0.14 -12.42 -1.07
N ILE A 135 0.39 -11.75 -2.10
CA ILE A 135 0.95 -10.39 -2.04
C ILE A 135 -0.11 -9.30 -2.26
N CYS A 136 -1.05 -9.49 -3.18
CA CYS A 136 -2.02 -8.46 -3.55
C CYS A 136 -2.99 -8.11 -2.41
N HIS A 137 -3.46 -9.15 -1.72
CA HIS A 137 -4.49 -9.08 -0.68
C HIS A 137 -4.38 -10.25 0.30
N GLY A 138 -3.14 -10.57 0.69
CA GLY A 138 -2.83 -11.61 1.66
C GLY A 138 -1.80 -11.13 2.68
N MET A 139 -1.51 -11.98 3.65
CA MET A 139 -0.58 -11.66 4.72
C MET A 139 0.82 -11.34 4.19
N SER A 140 1.28 -12.05 3.15
CA SER A 140 2.62 -11.84 2.61
C SER A 140 2.81 -10.39 2.12
N GLY A 141 1.79 -9.84 1.47
CA GLY A 141 1.80 -8.43 1.05
C GLY A 141 1.79 -7.45 2.21
N ASN A 142 1.02 -7.75 3.25
CA ASN A 142 0.88 -6.89 4.43
C ASN A 142 2.20 -6.77 5.23
N VAL A 143 3.07 -7.79 5.18
CA VAL A 143 4.40 -7.74 5.85
C VAL A 143 5.25 -6.58 5.32
N TYR A 144 5.14 -6.25 4.03
CA TYR A 144 5.94 -5.20 3.42
C TYR A 144 5.69 -3.81 4.02
N VAL A 145 4.53 -3.57 4.61
CA VAL A 145 4.24 -2.32 5.34
C VAL A 145 5.22 -2.12 6.47
N PHE A 146 5.45 -3.18 7.26
CA PHE A 146 6.37 -3.14 8.38
C PHE A 146 7.83 -3.11 7.91
N LEU A 147 8.16 -3.83 6.84
CA LEU A 147 9.50 -3.78 6.26
C LEU A 147 9.82 -2.37 5.72
N SER A 148 8.86 -1.71 5.07
CA SER A 148 9.03 -0.35 4.55
C SER A 148 9.27 0.67 5.66
N LEU A 149 8.45 0.63 6.73
CA LEU A 149 8.66 1.50 7.89
C LEU A 149 9.95 1.18 8.64
N TYR A 150 10.34 -0.09 8.76
CA TYR A 150 11.63 -0.46 9.35
C TYR A 150 12.80 0.11 8.55
N ARG A 151 12.77 0.00 7.21
CA ARG A 151 13.82 0.55 6.35
C ARG A 151 13.92 2.07 6.45
N LEU A 152 12.79 2.76 6.55
CA LEU A 152 12.77 4.23 6.68
C LEU A 152 13.24 4.71 8.06
N THR A 153 12.80 4.04 9.13
CA THR A 153 12.94 4.57 10.51
C THR A 153 14.03 3.90 11.34
N GLY A 154 14.46 2.68 10.97
CA GLY A 154 15.30 1.83 11.82
C GLY A 154 14.59 1.31 13.08
N ASN A 155 13.30 1.60 13.28
CA ASN A 155 12.59 1.25 14.50
C ASN A 155 12.29 -0.26 14.57
N MET A 156 12.88 -0.93 15.55
CA MET A 156 12.79 -2.37 15.76
C MET A 156 11.36 -2.87 16.01
N LYS A 157 10.42 -2.00 16.42
CA LYS A 157 8.99 -2.33 16.50
C LYS A 157 8.48 -2.93 15.20
N TYR A 158 8.81 -2.30 14.06
CA TYR A 158 8.31 -2.75 12.76
C TYR A 158 8.96 -4.06 12.32
N LEU A 159 10.26 -4.23 12.57
CA LEU A 159 10.90 -5.53 12.32
C LEU A 159 10.28 -6.65 13.18
N GLY A 160 9.94 -6.37 14.43
CA GLY A 160 9.22 -7.31 15.30
C GLY A 160 7.87 -7.73 14.72
N ARG A 161 7.08 -6.76 14.23
CA ARG A 161 5.79 -7.02 13.58
C ARG A 161 5.93 -7.82 12.28
N ALA A 162 6.91 -7.48 11.44
CA ALA A 162 7.20 -8.22 10.21
C ALA A 162 7.53 -9.69 10.50
N LYS A 163 8.42 -9.92 11.48
CA LYS A 163 8.79 -11.27 11.92
C LYS A 163 7.60 -12.04 12.47
N ALA A 164 6.71 -11.42 13.23
CA ALA A 164 5.52 -12.10 13.75
C ALA A 164 4.63 -12.65 12.63
N PHE A 165 4.38 -11.85 11.58
CA PHE A 165 3.61 -12.29 10.41
C PHE A 165 4.33 -13.41 9.64
N VAL A 166 5.65 -13.28 9.44
CA VAL A 166 6.45 -14.29 8.75
C VAL A 166 6.49 -15.60 9.53
N CYS A 167 6.62 -15.56 10.87
CA CYS A 167 6.52 -16.75 11.70
C CYS A 167 5.14 -17.42 11.58
N PHE A 168 4.06 -16.64 11.58
CA PHE A 168 2.72 -17.17 11.35
C PHE A 168 2.61 -17.88 9.99
N LEU A 169 3.12 -17.26 8.93
CA LEU A 169 3.14 -17.85 7.59
C LEU A 169 3.95 -19.15 7.55
N LEU A 170 5.17 -19.14 8.11
CA LEU A 170 6.05 -20.31 8.14
C LEU A 170 5.48 -21.49 8.93
N ASP A 171 4.82 -21.22 10.05
CA ASP A 171 4.33 -22.26 10.96
C ASP A 171 2.96 -22.82 10.53
N LEU A 172 2.07 -21.95 10.02
CA LEU A 172 0.65 -22.28 9.87
C LEU A 172 0.12 -22.21 8.45
N ALA A 173 0.74 -21.49 7.50
CA ALA A 173 0.10 -21.22 6.20
C ALA A 173 -0.24 -22.49 5.43
N ASP A 174 0.70 -23.43 5.30
CA ASP A 174 0.48 -24.66 4.52
C ASP A 174 -0.65 -25.53 5.11
N ASN A 175 -0.69 -25.67 6.44
CA ASN A 175 -1.76 -26.39 7.14
C ASN A 175 -3.11 -25.70 6.96
N LEU A 176 -3.18 -24.38 7.16
CA LEU A 176 -4.41 -23.61 7.02
C LEU A 176 -4.93 -23.59 5.58
N ILE A 177 -4.04 -23.62 4.58
CA ILE A 177 -4.41 -23.75 3.17
C ILE A 177 -4.97 -25.14 2.90
N ALA A 178 -4.30 -26.20 3.36
CA ALA A 178 -4.76 -27.59 3.17
C ALA A 178 -6.13 -27.85 3.82
N GLU A 179 -6.41 -27.21 4.96
CA GLU A 179 -7.67 -27.29 5.68
C GLU A 179 -8.76 -26.34 5.15
N GLY A 180 -8.45 -25.51 4.13
CA GLY A 180 -9.39 -24.55 3.55
C GLY A 180 -9.71 -23.35 4.44
N MET A 181 -8.97 -23.14 5.54
CA MET A 181 -9.13 -22.00 6.44
C MET A 181 -8.41 -20.74 5.97
N MET A 182 -7.42 -20.90 5.08
CA MET A 182 -6.71 -19.82 4.40
C MET A 182 -6.77 -20.01 2.89
N HIS A 183 -7.08 -18.95 2.15
CA HIS A 183 -7.10 -19.00 0.69
C HIS A 183 -5.67 -18.99 0.13
N GLY A 184 -5.32 -20.03 -0.64
CA GLY A 184 -4.02 -20.17 -1.29
C GLY A 184 -3.83 -19.32 -2.56
N GLY A 185 -4.88 -18.62 -3.02
CA GLY A 185 -4.91 -17.85 -4.26
C GLY A 185 -5.60 -18.62 -5.38
N ASP A 186 -6.29 -17.90 -6.29
CA ASP A 186 -6.96 -18.54 -7.44
C ASP A 186 -5.90 -19.17 -8.37
N HIS A 187 -4.75 -18.52 -8.49
CA HIS A 187 -3.53 -19.06 -9.07
C HIS A 187 -2.51 -19.35 -7.96
N PRO A 188 -2.52 -20.57 -7.37
CA PRO A 188 -1.85 -20.86 -6.09
C PRO A 188 -0.32 -20.75 -6.13
N TYR A 189 0.28 -20.75 -7.32
CA TYR A 189 1.73 -20.59 -7.51
C TYR A 189 2.12 -19.25 -8.16
N SER A 190 1.18 -18.32 -8.28
CA SER A 190 1.46 -16.98 -8.84
C SER A 190 2.13 -16.07 -7.82
N LEU A 191 2.82 -15.04 -8.32
CA LEU A 191 3.51 -14.05 -7.47
C LEU A 191 2.51 -13.22 -6.63
N PHE A 192 1.41 -12.76 -7.24
CA PHE A 192 0.51 -11.80 -6.58
C PHE A 192 -0.57 -12.46 -5.73
N GLU A 193 -0.98 -13.69 -6.01
CA GLU A 193 -2.08 -14.37 -5.27
C GLU A 193 -1.59 -15.55 -4.43
N GLY A 194 -0.53 -16.21 -4.88
CA GLY A 194 -0.15 -17.53 -4.42
C GLY A 194 1.12 -17.59 -3.58
N GLN A 195 1.58 -18.83 -3.38
CA GLN A 195 2.75 -19.19 -2.57
C GLN A 195 4.07 -18.65 -3.15
N ALA A 196 4.15 -18.34 -4.45
CA ALA A 196 5.34 -17.69 -5.00
C ALA A 196 5.56 -16.29 -4.40
N GLY A 197 4.49 -15.58 -4.07
CA GLY A 197 4.57 -14.32 -3.32
C GLY A 197 5.05 -14.49 -1.88
N MET A 198 4.61 -15.55 -1.20
CA MET A 198 5.11 -15.92 0.13
C MET A 198 6.60 -16.28 0.10
N ALA A 199 7.02 -17.08 -0.88
CA ALA A 199 8.42 -17.41 -1.08
C ALA A 199 9.28 -16.17 -1.37
N TYR A 200 8.77 -15.25 -2.20
CA TYR A 200 9.43 -13.96 -2.47
C TYR A 200 9.64 -13.17 -1.17
N LEU A 201 8.61 -13.07 -0.32
CA LEU A 201 8.74 -12.43 0.99
C LEU A 201 9.82 -13.10 1.85
N PHE A 202 9.85 -14.43 1.92
CA PHE A 202 10.85 -15.14 2.75
C PHE A 202 12.28 -14.88 2.28
N LEU A 203 12.51 -14.76 0.96
CA LEU A 203 13.81 -14.37 0.43
C LEU A 203 14.17 -12.93 0.82
N ASP A 204 13.21 -12.00 0.75
CA ASP A 204 13.41 -10.61 1.16
C ASP A 204 13.74 -10.47 2.66
N MET A 205 13.25 -11.39 3.51
CA MET A 205 13.57 -11.41 4.95
C MET A 205 15.06 -11.69 5.23
N ILE A 206 15.82 -12.21 4.26
CA ILE A 206 17.27 -12.45 4.40
C ILE A 206 18.05 -11.12 4.36
N ASN A 207 17.58 -10.13 3.58
CA ASN A 207 18.21 -8.81 3.48
C ASN A 207 17.19 -7.68 3.65
N LEU A 208 16.90 -7.37 4.91
CA LEU A 208 15.90 -6.39 5.31
C LEU A 208 16.12 -4.99 4.71
N SER A 209 17.37 -4.61 4.42
CA SER A 209 17.68 -3.30 3.81
C SER A 209 17.23 -3.21 2.34
N GLN A 210 17.19 -4.34 1.66
CA GLN A 210 16.85 -4.48 0.24
C GLN A 210 15.45 -5.03 0.00
N ALA A 211 14.77 -5.53 1.03
CA ALA A 211 13.38 -5.95 0.91
C ALA A 211 12.54 -4.83 0.28
N ARG A 212 11.73 -5.15 -0.72
CA ARG A 212 10.88 -4.18 -1.45
C ARG A 212 9.62 -4.90 -1.92
N PHE A 213 8.45 -4.27 -1.73
CA PHE A 213 7.20 -4.83 -2.25
C PHE A 213 7.35 -5.04 -3.77
N PRO A 214 7.12 -6.26 -4.29
CA PRO A 214 7.43 -6.57 -5.68
C PRO A 214 6.58 -5.75 -6.65
N ALA A 215 7.24 -5.15 -7.63
CA ALA A 215 6.64 -4.29 -8.66
C ALA A 215 5.87 -3.05 -8.12
N TYR A 216 6.16 -2.61 -6.89
CA TYR A 216 5.61 -1.39 -6.33
C TYR A 216 6.69 -0.46 -5.78
N GLU A 217 7.52 -0.94 -4.85
CA GLU A 217 8.61 -0.14 -4.27
C GLU A 217 9.90 -0.29 -5.10
N LEU A 218 10.61 0.83 -5.32
CA LEU A 218 11.89 0.89 -6.04
C LEU A 218 13.10 1.03 -5.09
#